data_AF-A0A956VIC5-F1
#
_entry.id   AF-A0A956VIC5-F1
#
_cell.length_a   1.000
_cell.length_b   1.000
_cell.length_c   1.000
_cell.angle_alpha   90.00
_cell.angle_beta   90.00
_cell.angle_gamma   90.00
#
_symmetry.space_group_name_H-M   'P 1'
#
loop_
_entity.id
_entity.type
_entity.pdbx_description
1 polymer ?
#
loop_
_entity_poly.entity_id
_entity_poly.type
_entity_poly.pdbx_seq_one_letter_code
_entity_poly.pdbx_strand_id
1 'polypeptide(L)'
;MTEVLLMIGTRKGAFTLRSSQGRQKWELDGPVMGGQDVNWMTFDRQTGRMYALFNDAWFGPQVQYSTDLGKTWASCATSPRFKNDPKEVSDQAPWVFQENKVLERLWALEPGGRPGELYCAVAPATMFKSSDGGDSWEELESLTNHRTRERWEPGAGGLMVHSMVVDPDNPDRITIAISAAGVFQTDDGGKTWEPRNVNIRDVAAQMDPNVEKYPEAGQCVHHLVPTPRKGR
;
A
#
# COMPACT_ATOMS: atom_id res chain seq x y z
N MET A 1 4.50 -27.48 16.05
CA MET A 1 3.17 -27.47 15.40
C MET A 1 3.16 -26.31 14.44
N THR A 2 2.77 -26.52 13.19
CA THR A 2 2.62 -25.43 12.21
C THR A 2 1.35 -24.64 12.56
N GLU A 3 1.47 -23.33 12.78
CA GLU A 3 0.37 -22.45 13.16
C GLU A 3 -0.09 -21.61 11.97
N VAL A 4 -1.37 -21.21 11.98
CA VAL A 4 -1.96 -20.25 11.05
C VAL A 4 -2.14 -18.95 11.81
N LEU A 5 -1.55 -17.87 11.29
CA LEU A 5 -1.68 -16.52 11.82
C LEU A 5 -2.55 -15.70 10.87
N LEU A 6 -3.57 -15.03 11.40
CA LEU A 6 -4.36 -14.03 10.71
C LEU A 6 -4.16 -12.68 11.40
N MET A 7 -3.80 -11.67 10.62
CA MET A 7 -3.57 -10.30 11.09
C MET A 7 -4.76 -9.43 10.70
N ILE A 8 -5.24 -8.61 11.62
CA ILE A 8 -6.46 -7.81 11.44
C ILE A 8 -6.17 -6.37 11.84
N GLY A 9 -6.14 -5.47 10.85
CA GLY A 9 -6.17 -4.04 11.07
C GLY A 9 -7.62 -3.53 11.16
N THR A 10 -7.88 -2.61 12.08
CA THR A 10 -9.18 -1.96 12.23
C THR A 10 -9.00 -0.48 12.55
N ARG A 11 -10.10 0.29 12.49
CA ARG A 11 -10.15 1.68 13.00
C ARG A 11 -10.04 1.79 14.54
N LYS A 12 -9.84 0.68 15.24
CA LYS A 12 -9.79 0.57 16.71
C LYS A 12 -8.51 -0.10 17.21
N GLY A 13 -7.55 -0.37 16.32
CA GLY A 13 -6.29 -1.03 16.62
C GLY A 13 -6.10 -2.31 15.80
N ALA A 14 -5.01 -3.01 16.10
CA ALA A 14 -4.65 -4.26 15.46
C ALA A 14 -4.95 -5.47 16.36
N PHE A 15 -5.31 -6.58 15.74
CA PHE A 15 -5.54 -7.87 16.38
C PHE A 15 -4.81 -8.97 15.63
N THR A 16 -4.52 -10.08 16.32
CA THR A 16 -4.06 -11.30 15.67
C THR A 16 -4.91 -12.49 16.11
N LEU A 17 -5.21 -13.37 15.17
CA LEU A 17 -5.89 -14.64 15.40
C LEU A 17 -4.92 -15.78 15.11
N ARG A 18 -4.79 -16.73 16.03
CA ARG A 18 -3.93 -17.91 15.88
C ARG A 18 -4.75 -19.19 15.88
N SER A 19 -4.38 -20.14 15.03
CA SER A 19 -4.97 -21.48 14.99
C SER A 19 -3.95 -22.53 14.60
N SER A 20 -4.27 -23.81 14.84
CA SER A 20 -3.55 -24.91 14.21
C SER A 20 -3.86 -24.98 12.70
N GLN A 21 -3.12 -25.81 11.94
CA GLN A 21 -3.42 -26.06 10.52
C GLN A 21 -4.87 -26.50 10.25
N GLY A 22 -5.53 -27.13 11.25
CA GLY A 22 -6.92 -27.54 11.13
C GLY A 22 -7.93 -26.38 11.08
N ARG A 23 -7.52 -25.16 11.49
CA ARG A 23 -8.34 -23.93 11.46
C ARG A 23 -9.70 -24.05 12.18
N GLN A 24 -9.81 -24.96 13.16
CA GLN A 24 -11.06 -25.26 13.88
C GLN A 24 -11.29 -24.40 15.11
N LYS A 25 -10.21 -24.03 15.82
CA LYS A 25 -10.25 -23.20 17.03
C LYS A 25 -9.30 -22.03 16.84
N TRP A 26 -9.74 -20.83 17.19
CA TRP A 26 -8.97 -19.61 17.03
C TRP A 26 -8.81 -18.90 18.38
N GLU A 27 -7.58 -18.47 18.66
CA GLU A 27 -7.23 -17.65 19.81
C GLU A 27 -7.03 -16.21 19.34
N LEU A 28 -7.68 -15.25 19.99
CA LEU A 28 -7.64 -13.83 19.66
C LEU A 28 -6.72 -13.08 20.64
N ASP A 29 -5.73 -12.39 20.09
CA ASP A 29 -4.89 -11.44 20.82
C ASP A 29 -5.20 -10.00 20.35
N GLY A 30 -5.25 -9.07 21.31
CA GLY A 30 -5.46 -7.65 21.07
C GLY A 30 -6.67 -7.04 21.82
N PRO A 31 -7.02 -5.77 21.54
CA PRO A 31 -6.35 -4.89 20.60
C PRO A 31 -4.96 -4.49 21.10
N VAL A 32 -3.97 -4.52 20.21
CA VAL A 32 -2.76 -3.72 20.36
C VAL A 32 -2.98 -2.39 19.67
N MET A 33 -2.39 -1.32 20.21
CA MET A 33 -2.52 0.04 19.66
C MET A 33 -3.98 0.50 19.60
N GLY A 34 -4.70 0.32 20.71
CA GLY A 34 -6.14 0.60 20.82
C GLY A 34 -6.49 2.05 20.46
N GLY A 35 -7.55 2.21 19.67
CA GLY A 35 -8.04 3.52 19.20
C GLY A 35 -7.33 4.08 17.98
N GLN A 36 -6.29 3.41 17.49
CA GLN A 36 -5.54 3.80 16.29
C GLN A 36 -6.15 3.18 15.03
N ASP A 37 -6.04 3.88 13.89
CA ASP A 37 -6.51 3.39 12.60
C ASP A 37 -5.40 2.56 11.92
N VAL A 38 -5.63 1.26 11.78
CA VAL A 38 -4.69 0.31 11.18
C VAL A 38 -5.22 -0.16 9.83
N ASN A 39 -4.62 0.36 8.75
CA ASN A 39 -5.08 0.06 7.40
C ASN A 39 -4.56 -1.28 6.87
N TRP A 40 -3.33 -1.64 7.24
CA TRP A 40 -2.67 -2.81 6.70
C TRP A 40 -1.76 -3.46 7.73
N MET A 41 -1.64 -4.78 7.62
CA MET A 41 -0.66 -5.57 8.34
C MET A 41 -0.05 -6.60 7.39
N THR A 42 1.26 -6.78 7.44
CA THR A 42 1.97 -7.78 6.64
C THR A 42 3.01 -8.51 7.48
N PHE A 43 3.42 -9.69 7.02
CA PHE A 43 4.45 -10.51 7.65
C PHE A 43 5.55 -10.78 6.64
N ASP A 44 6.75 -10.26 6.92
CA ASP A 44 7.92 -10.55 6.13
C ASP A 44 8.49 -11.90 6.53
N ARG A 45 8.27 -12.91 5.69
CA ARG A 45 8.78 -14.27 5.89
C ARG A 45 10.31 -14.36 5.82
N GLN A 46 10.99 -13.38 5.21
CA GLN A 46 12.45 -13.37 5.10
C GLN A 46 13.11 -12.97 6.41
N THR A 47 12.52 -12.01 7.13
CA THR A 47 13.07 -11.47 8.38
C THR A 47 12.33 -11.93 9.63
N GLY A 48 11.12 -12.48 9.48
CA GLY A 48 10.23 -12.82 10.60
C GLY A 48 9.57 -11.61 11.25
N ARG A 49 9.66 -10.42 10.64
CA ARG A 49 9.04 -9.20 11.14
C ARG A 49 7.58 -9.12 10.72
N MET A 50 6.74 -8.67 11.65
CA MET A 50 5.41 -8.16 11.33
C MET A 50 5.48 -6.65 11.16
N TYR A 51 4.69 -6.11 10.25
CA TYR A 51 4.54 -4.68 10.04
C TYR A 51 3.07 -4.29 10.09
N ALA A 52 2.79 -3.07 10.54
CA ALA A 52 1.46 -2.50 10.53
C ALA A 52 1.51 -1.01 10.19
N LEU A 53 0.52 -0.56 9.41
CA LEU A 53 0.39 0.82 8.94
C LEU A 53 -0.64 1.55 9.78
N PHE A 54 -0.17 2.54 10.56
CA PHE A 54 -0.98 3.36 11.44
C PHE A 54 -1.25 4.69 10.77
N ASN A 55 -2.48 5.18 10.90
CA ASN A 55 -2.87 6.50 10.43
C ASN A 55 -3.44 7.27 11.62
N ASP A 56 -2.56 7.92 12.38
CA ASP A 56 -2.94 8.70 13.55
C ASP A 56 -3.36 10.12 13.13
N ALA A 57 -4.44 10.63 13.72
CA ALA A 57 -4.98 11.93 13.36
C ALA A 57 -4.13 13.12 13.84
N TRP A 58 -3.23 12.93 14.81
CA TRP A 58 -2.35 13.96 15.36
C TRP A 58 -0.91 13.83 14.86
N PHE A 59 -0.37 12.62 14.83
CA PHE A 59 1.02 12.35 14.46
C PHE A 59 1.20 11.92 13.00
N GLY A 60 0.09 11.79 12.29
CA GLY A 60 0.05 11.38 10.89
C GLY A 60 0.39 9.91 10.69
N PRO A 61 0.67 9.53 9.44
CA PRO A 61 0.84 8.12 9.09
C PRO A 61 2.21 7.57 9.51
N GLN A 62 2.22 6.35 10.06
CA GLN A 62 3.39 5.71 10.65
C GLN A 62 3.50 4.23 10.29
N VAL A 63 4.72 3.75 10.13
CA VAL A 63 5.02 2.32 10.04
C VAL A 63 5.53 1.84 11.41
N GLN A 64 4.90 0.80 11.94
CA GLN A 64 5.41 0.10 13.13
C GLN A 64 5.67 -1.35 12.79
N TYR A 65 6.54 -1.97 13.58
CA TYR A 65 6.92 -3.37 13.40
C TYR A 65 6.93 -4.13 14.72
N SER A 66 6.85 -5.45 14.61
CA SER A 66 6.97 -6.39 15.71
C SER A 66 7.95 -7.50 15.32
N THR A 67 8.75 -7.93 16.29
CA THR A 67 9.74 -9.03 16.15
C THR A 67 9.37 -10.26 16.98
N ASP A 68 8.22 -10.24 17.67
CA ASP A 68 7.78 -11.28 18.61
C ASP A 68 6.35 -11.76 18.30
N LEU A 69 6.00 -11.75 17.02
CA LEU A 69 4.70 -12.16 16.47
C LEU A 69 3.51 -11.35 17.02
N GLY A 70 3.71 -10.04 17.15
CA GLY A 70 2.67 -9.07 17.47
C GLY A 70 2.45 -8.85 18.96
N LYS A 71 3.28 -9.40 19.84
CA LYS A 71 3.17 -9.20 21.30
C LYS A 71 3.62 -7.80 21.71
N THR A 72 4.70 -7.31 21.10
CA THR A 72 5.19 -5.93 21.27
C THR A 72 5.42 -5.28 19.92
N TRP A 73 5.26 -3.95 19.89
CA TRP A 73 5.36 -3.13 18.70
C TRP A 73 6.26 -1.93 18.94
N ALA A 74 7.07 -1.58 17.94
CA ALA A 74 7.95 -0.42 17.94
C ALA A 74 7.77 0.38 16.65
N SER A 75 7.92 1.70 16.73
CA SER A 75 7.96 2.55 15.55
C SER A 75 9.26 2.37 14.77
N CYS A 76 9.18 2.38 13.45
CA CYS A 76 10.36 2.55 12.61
C CYS A 76 10.99 3.93 12.83
N ALA A 77 12.28 4.08 12.48
CA ALA A 77 12.99 5.36 12.66
C ALA A 77 12.33 6.52 11.90
N THR A 78 11.81 6.25 10.70
CA THR A 78 11.04 7.21 9.92
C THR A 78 9.80 6.55 9.31
N SER A 79 8.95 7.36 8.68
CA SER A 79 7.81 6.88 7.90
C SER A 79 7.79 7.58 6.54
N PRO A 80 7.14 7.00 5.52
CA PRO A 80 7.02 7.64 4.21
C PRO A 80 6.54 9.09 4.33
N ARG A 81 7.19 10.01 3.64
CA ARG A 81 6.87 11.44 3.57
C ARG A 81 7.36 12.00 2.25
N PHE A 82 6.57 12.90 1.64
CA PHE A 82 7.03 13.61 0.45
C PHE A 82 8.16 14.57 0.80
N LYS A 83 9.13 14.77 -0.09
CA LYS A 83 10.28 15.66 0.15
C LYS A 83 9.88 17.11 0.46
N ASN A 84 8.74 17.55 -0.08
CA ASN A 84 8.17 18.88 0.11
C ASN A 84 6.90 18.87 0.98
N ASP A 85 6.68 17.81 1.76
CA ASP A 85 5.57 17.77 2.72
C ASP A 85 5.78 18.90 3.76
N PRO A 86 4.85 19.86 3.91
CA PRO A 86 5.04 20.96 4.84
C PRO A 86 5.22 20.43 6.26
N LYS A 87 6.40 20.67 6.85
CA LYS A 87 6.71 20.28 8.24
C LYS A 87 5.90 21.06 9.28
N GLU A 88 5.32 22.19 8.88
CA GLU A 88 4.48 23.05 9.71
C GLU A 88 3.21 23.41 8.94
N VAL A 89 2.05 23.24 9.59
CA VAL A 89 0.79 23.75 9.09
C VAL A 89 0.78 25.24 9.32
N SER A 90 0.90 26.03 8.25
CA SER A 90 0.70 27.47 8.34
C SER A 90 -0.80 27.75 8.52
N ASP A 91 -1.16 28.52 9.56
CA ASP A 91 -2.53 28.99 9.84
C ASP A 91 -3.14 29.81 8.70
N GLN A 92 -2.36 30.18 7.68
CA GLN A 92 -2.80 31.02 6.56
C GLN A 92 -3.31 30.25 5.34
N ALA A 93 -3.16 28.92 5.32
CA ALA A 93 -3.77 28.08 4.29
C ALA A 93 -4.83 27.18 4.95
N PRO A 94 -6.12 27.27 4.58
CA PRO A 94 -7.12 26.35 5.11
C PRO A 94 -6.69 24.91 4.80
N TRP A 95 -6.88 23.99 5.75
CA TRP A 95 -6.54 22.56 5.65
C TRP A 95 -6.98 21.88 4.33
N VAL A 96 -7.95 22.50 3.64
CA VAL A 96 -8.60 22.02 2.42
C VAL A 96 -7.88 22.48 1.13
N PHE A 97 -6.95 23.43 1.18
CA PHE A 97 -6.38 24.09 0.00
C PHE A 97 -4.84 24.09 -0.09
N GLN A 98 -4.15 23.19 0.60
CA GLN A 98 -2.73 23.00 0.34
C GLN A 98 -2.57 22.23 -0.99
N GLU A 99 -2.22 22.94 -2.06
CA GLU A 99 -1.86 22.36 -3.38
C GLU A 99 -0.59 21.50 -3.36
N ASN A 100 -0.08 21.16 -2.17
CA ASN A 100 1.13 20.37 -2.00
C ASN A 100 0.78 18.96 -1.56
N LYS A 101 1.51 17.99 -2.12
CA LYS A 101 1.45 16.55 -1.89
C LYS A 101 1.51 16.23 -0.38
N VAL A 102 0.39 16.34 0.34
CA VAL A 102 0.31 15.86 1.73
C VAL A 102 0.12 14.36 1.67
N LEU A 103 0.91 13.62 2.45
CA LEU A 103 0.68 12.19 2.60
C LEU A 103 -0.49 12.00 3.56
N GLU A 104 -1.66 11.71 2.99
CA GLU A 104 -2.90 11.55 3.75
C GLU A 104 -2.87 10.25 4.56
N ARG A 105 -2.49 9.15 3.90
CA ARG A 105 -2.54 7.81 4.48
C ARG A 105 -1.50 6.85 3.92
N LEU A 106 -0.99 5.97 4.79
CA LEU A 106 -0.37 4.72 4.36
C LEU A 106 -1.49 3.69 4.16
N TRP A 107 -1.49 3.04 3.00
CA TRP A 107 -2.60 2.20 2.56
C TRP A 107 -2.25 0.71 2.56
N ALA A 108 -1.16 0.31 1.91
CA ALA A 108 -0.72 -1.07 1.84
C ALA A 108 0.81 -1.15 1.94
N LEU A 109 1.31 -2.27 2.46
CA LEU A 109 2.74 -2.53 2.62
C LEU A 109 3.04 -3.97 2.26
N GLU A 110 4.02 -4.18 1.38
CA GLU A 110 4.49 -5.50 1.03
C GLU A 110 6.01 -5.62 1.18
N PRO A 111 6.52 -6.74 1.73
CA PRO A 111 7.93 -7.08 1.60
C PRO A 111 8.34 -7.22 0.13
N GLY A 112 9.50 -6.71 -0.22
CA GLY A 112 10.13 -6.92 -1.51
C GLY A 112 10.72 -8.32 -1.64
N GLY A 113 11.31 -8.62 -2.80
CA GLY A 113 11.95 -9.92 -3.04
C GLY A 113 13.34 -10.07 -2.41
N ARG A 114 13.84 -9.03 -1.73
CA ARG A 114 15.15 -9.00 -1.06
C ARG A 114 14.99 -8.70 0.45
N PRO A 115 15.84 -9.25 1.34
CA PRO A 115 15.77 -8.97 2.77
C PRO A 115 15.88 -7.47 3.07
N GLY A 116 14.98 -6.96 3.92
CA GLY A 116 14.92 -5.54 4.28
C GLY A 116 14.27 -4.63 3.24
N GLU A 117 13.95 -5.14 2.05
CA GLU A 117 13.20 -4.39 1.06
C GLU A 117 11.72 -4.35 1.42
N LEU A 118 11.13 -3.15 1.43
CA LEU A 118 9.70 -2.95 1.63
C LEU A 118 9.17 -1.97 0.59
N TYR A 119 7.92 -2.16 0.17
CA TYR A 119 7.18 -1.26 -0.68
C TYR A 119 5.93 -0.79 0.04
N CYS A 120 5.76 0.53 0.15
CA CYS A 120 4.61 1.15 0.81
C CYS A 120 3.78 1.96 -0.18
N ALA A 121 2.53 1.57 -0.33
CA ALA A 121 1.51 2.28 -1.10
C ALA A 121 0.81 3.31 -0.22
N VAL A 122 0.54 4.49 -0.79
CA VAL A 122 0.01 5.64 -0.04
C VAL A 122 -1.12 6.35 -0.79
N ALA A 123 -1.80 7.26 -0.09
CA ALA A 123 -2.73 8.24 -0.63
C ALA A 123 -2.13 9.66 -0.47
N PRO A 124 -2.10 10.51 -1.53
CA PRO A 124 -2.47 10.23 -2.93
C PRO A 124 -1.63 9.14 -3.61
N ALA A 125 -2.14 8.54 -4.70
CA ALA A 125 -1.51 7.38 -5.36
C ALA A 125 -0.05 7.62 -5.76
N THR A 126 0.84 7.07 -4.95
CA THR A 126 2.25 6.85 -5.23
C THR A 126 2.76 5.70 -4.36
N MET A 127 4.06 5.43 -4.42
CA MET A 127 4.73 4.42 -3.62
C MET A 127 6.04 4.93 -3.04
N PHE A 128 6.41 4.37 -1.91
CA PHE A 128 7.72 4.51 -1.29
C PHE A 128 8.40 3.15 -1.20
N LYS A 129 9.73 3.16 -1.26
CA LYS A 129 10.57 1.99 -1.10
C LYS A 129 11.49 2.18 0.11
N SER A 130 11.66 1.12 0.88
CA SER A 130 12.71 0.99 1.90
C SER A 130 13.64 -0.15 1.52
N SER A 131 14.92 -0.05 1.89
CA SER A 131 15.93 -1.11 1.75
C SER A 131 16.56 -1.51 3.08
N ASP A 132 16.06 -1.00 4.20
CA ASP A 132 16.61 -1.16 5.55
C ASP A 132 15.56 -1.64 6.56
N GLY A 133 14.52 -2.32 6.08
CA GLY A 133 13.48 -2.88 6.94
C GLY A 133 12.49 -1.84 7.48
N GLY A 134 12.38 -0.69 6.81
CA GLY A 134 11.39 0.36 7.08
C GLY A 134 11.92 1.56 7.84
N ASP A 135 13.23 1.64 8.10
CA ASP A 135 13.84 2.73 8.87
C ASP A 135 14.06 3.99 8.03
N SER A 136 14.25 3.85 6.72
CA SER A 136 14.25 4.94 5.74
C SER A 136 13.40 4.63 4.50
N TRP A 137 12.91 5.68 3.85
CA TRP A 137 11.98 5.60 2.72
C TRP A 137 12.35 6.56 1.60
N GLU A 138 12.33 6.07 0.36
CA GLU A 138 12.52 6.83 -0.88
C GLU A 138 11.22 6.81 -1.70
N GLU A 139 10.79 7.98 -2.20
CA GLU A 139 9.64 8.08 -3.10
C GLU A 139 9.98 7.47 -4.47
N LEU A 140 9.10 6.64 -5.01
CA LEU A 140 9.16 6.19 -6.39
C LEU A 140 8.58 7.29 -7.30
N GLU A 141 9.36 8.37 -7.50
CA GLU A 141 8.95 9.56 -8.27
C GLU A 141 8.50 9.23 -9.70
N SER A 142 8.99 8.13 -10.27
CA SER A 142 8.57 7.61 -11.58
C SER A 142 7.06 7.35 -11.66
N LEU A 143 6.43 6.94 -10.55
CA LEU A 143 4.98 6.74 -10.47
C LEU A 143 4.26 8.06 -10.22
N THR A 144 4.80 8.90 -9.33
CA THR A 144 4.24 10.23 -9.05
C THR A 144 4.17 11.10 -10.31
N ASN A 145 5.22 11.04 -11.13
CA ASN A 145 5.39 11.83 -12.35
C ASN A 145 5.03 11.02 -13.62
N HIS A 146 4.26 9.94 -13.49
CA HIS A 146 3.91 9.09 -14.62
C HIS A 146 3.18 9.89 -15.71
N ARG A 147 3.44 9.58 -17.00
CA ARG A 147 2.87 10.33 -18.16
C ARG A 147 1.35 10.43 -18.18
N THR A 148 0.64 9.48 -17.57
CA THR A 148 -0.82 9.45 -17.51
C THR A 148 -1.39 10.08 -16.23
N ARG A 149 -0.56 10.67 -15.35
CA ARG A 149 -0.95 11.11 -14.01
C ARG A 149 -2.14 12.08 -14.01
N GLU A 150 -2.23 12.93 -15.02
CA GLU A 150 -3.31 13.91 -15.23
C GLU A 150 -4.67 13.25 -15.48
N ARG A 151 -4.71 11.99 -15.90
CA ARG A 151 -5.95 11.22 -16.15
C ARG A 151 -6.40 10.40 -14.93
N TRP A 152 -5.68 10.50 -13.81
CA TRP A 152 -5.97 9.72 -12.61
C TRP A 152 -6.94 10.49 -11.72
N GLU A 153 -8.20 10.10 -11.76
CA GLU A 153 -9.27 10.76 -11.02
C GLU A 153 -9.62 9.96 -9.75
N PRO A 154 -9.66 10.59 -8.56
CA PRO A 154 -10.08 9.91 -7.35
C PRO A 154 -11.54 9.48 -7.45
N GLY A 155 -11.83 8.24 -7.06
CA GLY A 155 -13.18 7.84 -6.69
C GLY A 155 -13.56 8.35 -5.29
N ALA A 156 -14.74 7.98 -4.79
CA ALA A 156 -15.18 8.36 -3.44
C ALA A 156 -14.25 7.87 -2.30
N GLY A 157 -13.41 6.86 -2.58
CA GLY A 157 -12.40 6.36 -1.64
C GLY A 157 -11.10 7.17 -1.61
N GLY A 158 -10.92 8.16 -2.49
CA GLY A 158 -9.65 8.84 -2.72
C GLY A 158 -8.79 8.15 -3.78
N LEU A 159 -7.67 8.78 -4.13
CA LEU A 159 -6.73 8.27 -5.12
C LEU A 159 -5.56 7.58 -4.41
N MET A 160 -5.44 6.25 -4.53
CA MET A 160 -4.33 5.51 -3.89
C MET A 160 -3.95 4.23 -4.64
N VAL A 161 -2.75 3.74 -4.37
CA VAL A 161 -2.35 2.39 -4.75
C VAL A 161 -3.01 1.42 -3.77
N HIS A 162 -4.00 0.66 -4.23
CA HIS A 162 -4.80 -0.18 -3.33
C HIS A 162 -4.16 -1.53 -3.01
N SER A 163 -3.40 -2.08 -3.95
CA SER A 163 -2.75 -3.37 -3.81
C SER A 163 -1.53 -3.45 -4.70
N MET A 164 -0.59 -4.29 -4.31
CA MET A 164 0.62 -4.57 -5.07
C MET A 164 0.97 -6.05 -4.98
N VAL A 165 1.66 -6.55 -5.99
CA VAL A 165 2.17 -7.91 -6.05
C VAL A 165 3.62 -7.82 -6.53
N VAL A 166 4.56 -8.23 -5.67
CA VAL A 166 5.97 -8.43 -6.04
C VAL A 166 6.11 -9.83 -6.62
N ASP A 167 6.71 -9.97 -7.80
CA ASP A 167 6.92 -11.29 -8.42
C ASP A 167 8.01 -12.07 -7.65
N PRO A 168 7.70 -13.26 -7.10
CA PRO A 168 8.69 -14.08 -6.41
C PRO A 168 9.88 -14.53 -7.27
N ASP A 169 9.71 -14.63 -8.59
CA ASP A 169 10.77 -15.10 -9.50
C ASP A 169 11.57 -13.94 -10.11
N ASN A 170 11.04 -12.72 -10.04
CA ASN A 170 11.71 -11.51 -10.47
C ASN A 170 11.39 -10.36 -9.48
N PRO A 171 12.20 -10.16 -8.44
CA PRO A 171 11.97 -9.10 -7.44
C PRO A 171 11.85 -7.68 -7.98
N ASP A 172 12.32 -7.41 -9.20
CA ASP A 172 12.20 -6.11 -9.85
C ASP A 172 10.87 -5.94 -10.61
N ARG A 173 10.10 -7.03 -10.77
CA ARG A 173 8.75 -7.01 -11.32
C ARG A 173 7.73 -6.81 -10.22
N ILE A 174 7.02 -5.69 -10.28
CA ILE A 174 5.95 -5.34 -9.32
C ILE A 174 4.75 -4.87 -10.10
N THR A 175 3.59 -5.47 -9.81
CA THR A 175 2.31 -5.07 -10.41
C THR A 175 1.46 -4.39 -9.35
N ILE A 176 0.90 -3.24 -9.66
CA ILE A 176 0.10 -2.43 -8.75
C ILE A 176 -1.28 -2.13 -9.34
N ALA A 177 -2.26 -1.95 -8.47
CA ALA A 177 -3.58 -1.46 -8.83
C ALA A 177 -3.86 -0.13 -8.14
N ILE A 178 -4.32 0.83 -8.93
CA ILE A 178 -4.64 2.18 -8.49
C ILE A 178 -6.13 2.45 -8.75
N SER A 179 -6.79 3.00 -7.74
CA SER A 179 -8.19 3.46 -7.81
C SER A 179 -8.20 4.99 -7.83
N ALA A 180 -8.56 5.68 -8.91
CA ALA A 180 -8.80 5.17 -10.26
C ALA A 180 -7.69 5.64 -11.22
N ALA A 181 -6.97 4.65 -11.77
CA ALA A 181 -5.99 4.82 -12.82
C ALA A 181 -5.71 3.50 -13.57
N GLY A 182 -5.90 2.36 -12.90
CA GLY A 182 -5.81 1.04 -13.50
C GLY A 182 -4.67 0.22 -12.92
N VAL A 183 -4.22 -0.76 -13.71
CA VAL A 183 -3.10 -1.63 -13.38
C VAL A 183 -1.82 -1.09 -14.03
N PHE A 184 -0.75 -1.02 -13.26
CA PHE A 184 0.59 -0.65 -13.74
C PHE A 184 1.58 -1.72 -13.32
N GLN A 185 2.64 -1.90 -14.10
CA GLN A 185 3.71 -2.83 -13.81
C GLN A 185 5.06 -2.16 -14.03
N THR A 186 5.97 -2.37 -13.10
CA THR A 186 7.41 -2.14 -13.29
C THR A 186 8.11 -3.47 -13.53
N ASP A 187 9.22 -3.43 -14.26
CA ASP A 187 10.14 -4.55 -14.50
C ASP A 187 11.58 -4.21 -14.07
N ASP A 188 11.77 -3.05 -13.45
CA ASP A 188 13.08 -2.47 -13.09
C ASP A 188 13.13 -1.96 -11.63
N GLY A 189 12.26 -2.49 -10.78
CA GLY A 189 12.22 -2.19 -9.35
C GLY A 189 11.57 -0.85 -9.02
N GLY A 190 10.76 -0.31 -9.93
CA GLY A 190 10.01 0.94 -9.77
C GLY A 190 10.67 2.16 -10.41
N LYS A 191 11.67 2.00 -11.28
CA LYS A 191 12.29 3.13 -12.00
C LYS A 191 11.41 3.58 -13.16
N THR A 192 10.70 2.66 -13.79
CA THR A 192 9.67 2.93 -14.80
C THR A 192 8.42 2.11 -14.52
N TRP A 193 7.27 2.62 -14.96
CA TRP A 193 5.97 1.98 -14.80
C TRP A 193 5.24 1.99 -16.14
N GLU A 194 4.69 0.84 -16.52
CA GLU A 194 3.92 0.70 -17.74
C GLU A 194 2.47 0.26 -17.44
N PRO A 195 1.47 0.88 -18.07
CA PRO A 195 0.08 0.45 -17.95
C PRO A 195 -0.12 -1.00 -18.42
N ARG A 196 -1.05 -1.70 -17.77
CA ARG A 196 -1.47 -3.07 -18.08
C ARG A 196 -2.99 -3.18 -18.26
N ASN A 197 -3.58 -2.13 -18.85
CA ASN A 197 -5.04 -1.98 -19.03
C ASN A 197 -5.54 -2.36 -20.44
N VAL A 198 -4.70 -3.03 -21.25
CA VAL A 198 -5.05 -3.39 -22.63
C VAL A 198 -6.29 -4.28 -22.64
N ASN A 199 -7.23 -3.98 -23.55
CA ASN A 199 -8.53 -4.65 -23.68
C ASN A 199 -9.47 -4.51 -22.47
N ILE A 200 -9.18 -3.64 -21.51
CA ILE A 200 -10.14 -3.28 -20.45
C ILE A 200 -11.01 -2.14 -20.95
N ARG A 201 -12.30 -2.43 -21.14
CA ARG A 201 -13.26 -1.47 -21.68
C ARG A 201 -13.73 -0.50 -20.61
N ASP A 202 -13.77 0.79 -20.93
CA ASP A 202 -14.43 1.78 -20.08
C ASP A 202 -15.96 1.59 -20.14
N VAL A 203 -16.60 1.52 -18.97
CA VAL A 203 -18.06 1.38 -18.86
C VAL A 203 -18.80 2.63 -19.36
N ALA A 204 -18.20 3.82 -19.22
CA ALA A 204 -18.78 5.08 -19.71
C ALA A 204 -18.83 5.12 -21.24
N ALA A 205 -17.91 4.44 -21.94
CA ALA A 205 -17.93 4.28 -23.40
C ALA A 205 -19.09 3.40 -23.93
N GLN A 206 -19.97 2.90 -23.05
CA GLN A 206 -21.26 2.32 -23.44
C GLN A 206 -22.36 3.38 -23.55
N MET A 207 -22.23 4.49 -22.82
CA MET A 207 -23.25 5.52 -22.68
C MET A 207 -22.90 6.81 -23.45
N ASP A 208 -21.61 7.10 -23.62
CA ASP A 208 -21.12 8.26 -24.38
C ASP A 208 -20.12 7.81 -25.47
N PRO A 209 -20.43 8.02 -26.76
CA PRO A 209 -19.53 7.65 -27.86
C PRO A 209 -18.25 8.50 -27.93
N ASN A 210 -18.14 9.61 -27.19
CA ASN A 210 -16.95 10.44 -27.12
C ASN A 210 -15.92 9.93 -26.10
N VAL A 211 -16.30 9.00 -25.23
CA VAL A 211 -15.39 8.37 -24.28
C VAL A 211 -14.54 7.31 -25.00
N GLU A 212 -13.24 7.34 -24.76
CA GLU A 212 -12.31 6.34 -25.29
C GLU A 212 -12.72 4.93 -24.82
N LYS A 213 -12.86 3.98 -25.75
CA LYS A 213 -13.35 2.63 -25.41
C LYS A 213 -12.36 1.82 -24.57
N TYR A 214 -11.07 2.00 -24.80
CA TYR A 214 -10.00 1.22 -24.17
C TYR A 214 -8.88 2.16 -23.71
N PRO A 215 -9.15 3.02 -22.72
CA PRO A 215 -8.20 4.03 -22.31
C PRO A 215 -6.98 3.39 -21.65
N GLU A 216 -5.81 3.98 -21.89
CA GLU A 216 -4.54 3.53 -21.31
C GLU A 216 -4.55 3.54 -19.77
N ALA A 217 -5.29 4.48 -19.17
CA ALA A 217 -5.47 4.63 -17.73
C ALA A 217 -6.86 5.21 -17.40
N GLY A 218 -7.28 5.09 -16.15
CA GLY A 218 -8.53 5.63 -15.61
C GLY A 218 -9.43 4.57 -14.94
N GLN A 219 -9.09 3.28 -15.05
CA GLN A 219 -9.89 2.21 -14.47
C GLN A 219 -9.77 2.18 -12.94
N CYS A 220 -10.87 1.85 -12.26
CA CYS A 220 -10.94 1.79 -10.82
C CYS A 220 -10.65 0.36 -10.32
N VAL A 221 -9.37 0.04 -10.05
CA VAL A 221 -8.94 -1.30 -9.64
C VAL A 221 -8.54 -1.31 -8.17
N HIS A 222 -9.16 -2.19 -7.38
CA HIS A 222 -9.03 -2.20 -5.91
C HIS A 222 -8.18 -3.35 -5.37
N HIS A 223 -8.00 -4.43 -6.13
CA HIS A 223 -7.27 -5.58 -5.63
C HIS A 223 -6.68 -6.42 -6.76
N LEU A 224 -5.44 -6.85 -6.57
CA LEU A 224 -4.73 -7.80 -7.42
C LEU A 224 -4.27 -8.96 -6.57
N VAL A 225 -4.34 -10.15 -7.16
CA VAL A 225 -3.76 -11.36 -6.58
C VAL A 225 -2.93 -12.07 -7.64
N PRO A 226 -1.78 -12.66 -7.26
CA PRO A 226 -1.02 -13.49 -8.19
C PRO A 226 -1.86 -14.70 -8.59
N THR A 227 -1.70 -15.14 -9.84
CA THR A 227 -2.25 -16.44 -10.26
C THR A 227 -1.66 -17.56 -9.40
N PRO A 228 -2.46 -18.57 -9.00
CA PRO A 228 -1.96 -19.72 -8.27
C PRO A 228 -0.82 -20.40 -9.04
N ARG A 229 0.33 -20.58 -8.40
CA ARG A 229 1.43 -21.35 -8.97
C ARG A 229 1.11 -22.84 -8.81
N LYS A 230 1.25 -23.63 -9.88
CA LYS A 230 1.19 -25.09 -9.75
C LYS A 230 2.38 -25.55 -8.89
N GLY A 231 2.11 -26.09 -7.71
CA GLY A 231 3.10 -26.84 -6.91
C GLY A 231 3.75 -26.13 -5.72
N ARG A 232 3.13 -25.10 -5.14
CA ARG A 232 3.48 -24.58 -3.79
C ARG A 232 2.25 -24.37 -2.94
#